data_AF-A0A1Y4MJW0-F1
#
_entry.id   AF-A0A1Y4MJW0-F1
#
_cell.length_a   1.000
_cell.length_b   1.000
_cell.length_c   1.000
_cell.angle_alpha   90.00
_cell.angle_beta   90.00
_cell.angle_gamma   90.00
#
_symmetry.space_group_name_H-M   'P 1'
#
loop_
_entity.id
_entity.type
_entity.pdbx_description
1 polymer ?
#
loop_
_entity_poly.entity_id
_entity_poly.type
_entity_poly.pdbx_seq_one_letter_code
_entity_poly.pdbx_strand_id
1 'polypeptide(L)'
;MINKRDEIKDWYDGYLFDKTEIYNPWSVLNYIKELLGDKDFHAISFWANTSSNDLVRQYIENATMKMKEEFEELINGKSIIKKITPELTYREMNFKSSKDMNDNVYSFLLFTGYLKIKEKVYENNELVEDTYKLVIPNKEVKKIYENIFMKWFESYQRERRNEFINNLLDDQEKRAQKTLNQVLKSSISYYDNYESFYHGFMVGFLNADGYEVKSNRESGEGRFDLAVLPMDIDDLAIIIECKHSNSIKELRKDSKEASNQIIEKRYIEGLRDEGYENVIGYGISF
;
A
#
# COMPACT_ATOMS: atom_id res chain seq x y z
N MET A 1 -5.45 -15.24 34.68
CA MET A 1 -4.46 -15.68 33.68
C MET A 1 -4.98 -16.79 32.75
N ILE A 2 -5.69 -17.82 33.24
CA ILE A 2 -6.24 -18.89 32.37
C ILE A 2 -7.08 -18.32 31.20
N ASN A 3 -7.91 -17.31 31.45
CA ASN A 3 -8.76 -16.67 30.43
C ASN A 3 -7.98 -15.87 29.37
N LYS A 4 -6.66 -15.70 29.52
CA LYS A 4 -5.78 -15.00 28.56
C LYS A 4 -4.99 -15.97 27.68
N ARG A 5 -5.12 -17.29 27.89
CA ARG A 5 -4.33 -18.31 27.18
C ARG A 5 -4.55 -18.29 25.67
N ASP A 6 -5.80 -18.19 25.21
CA ASP A 6 -6.12 -18.16 23.79
C ASP A 6 -5.62 -16.87 23.12
N GLU A 7 -5.68 -15.75 23.83
CA GLU A 7 -5.12 -14.46 23.39
C GLU A 7 -3.59 -14.55 23.23
N ILE A 8 -2.89 -15.15 24.21
CA ILE A 8 -1.43 -15.39 24.14
C ILE A 8 -1.10 -16.30 22.95
N LYS A 9 -1.90 -17.35 22.72
CA LYS A 9 -1.69 -18.28 21.61
C LYS A 9 -1.86 -17.61 20.25
N ASP A 10 -2.93 -16.87 20.06
CA ASP A 10 -3.20 -16.13 18.81
C ASP A 10 -2.10 -15.12 18.50
N TRP A 11 -1.57 -14.44 19.52
CA TRP A 11 -0.60 -13.36 19.34
C TRP A 11 0.85 -13.80 19.25
N TYR A 12 1.27 -14.79 20.04
CA TYR A 12 2.70 -15.04 20.27
C TYR A 12 3.16 -16.47 20.00
N ASP A 13 2.27 -17.41 19.68
CA ASP A 13 2.63 -18.80 19.32
C ASP A 13 3.11 -18.90 17.86
N GLY A 14 3.54 -20.08 17.44
CA GLY A 14 3.62 -20.45 16.03
C GLY A 14 5.01 -20.80 15.53
N TYR A 15 6.07 -20.71 16.31
CA TYR A 15 7.40 -21.10 15.83
C TYR A 15 7.60 -22.61 15.99
N LEU A 16 7.68 -23.35 14.88
CA LEU A 16 7.79 -24.81 14.94
C LEU A 16 9.21 -25.24 15.30
N PHE A 17 9.35 -25.94 16.43
CA PHE A 17 10.56 -26.64 16.83
C PHE A 17 10.28 -28.15 16.82
N ASP A 18 10.75 -28.82 15.76
CA ASP A 18 10.40 -30.21 15.43
C ASP A 18 8.88 -30.42 15.37
N LYS A 19 8.27 -31.06 16.38
CA LYS A 19 6.83 -31.35 16.44
C LYS A 19 6.06 -30.42 17.37
N THR A 20 6.73 -29.43 17.96
CA THR A 20 6.16 -28.56 18.99
C THR A 20 6.21 -27.11 18.54
N GLU A 21 5.08 -26.41 18.53
CA GLU A 21 5.09 -24.96 18.39
C GLU A 21 5.54 -24.32 19.71
N ILE A 22 6.43 -23.33 19.60
CA ILE A 22 6.91 -22.52 20.70
C ILE A 22 6.48 -21.08 20.51
N TYR A 23 6.29 -20.41 21.65
CA TYR A 23 5.95 -19.00 21.70
C TYR A 23 7.19 -18.13 21.53
N ASN A 24 7.02 -16.92 21.02
CA ASN A 24 8.04 -15.88 21.13
C ASN A 24 8.27 -15.57 22.63
N PRO A 25 9.45 -15.89 23.19
CA PRO A 25 9.68 -15.76 24.63
C PRO A 25 9.69 -14.29 25.08
N TRP A 26 10.18 -13.38 24.25
CA TRP A 26 10.23 -11.95 24.56
C TRP A 26 8.82 -11.36 24.66
N SER A 27 7.97 -11.64 23.67
CA SER A 27 6.61 -11.11 23.63
C SER A 27 5.75 -11.66 24.77
N VAL A 28 5.87 -12.96 25.07
CA VAL A 28 5.16 -13.58 26.21
C VAL A 28 5.61 -12.98 27.54
N LEU A 29 6.90 -12.80 27.76
CA LEU A 29 7.42 -12.22 29.02
C LEU A 29 6.94 -10.79 29.23
N ASN A 30 6.97 -9.95 28.18
CA ASN A 30 6.47 -8.58 28.27
C ASN A 30 4.95 -8.54 28.48
N TYR A 31 4.20 -9.39 27.77
CA TYR A 31 2.76 -9.47 27.95
C TYR A 31 2.38 -9.86 29.39
N ILE A 32 3.06 -10.86 29.97
CA ILE A 32 2.86 -11.26 31.37
C ILE A 32 3.20 -10.10 32.31
N LYS A 33 4.28 -9.36 32.05
CA LYS A 33 4.67 -8.20 32.85
C LYS A 33 3.57 -7.13 32.87
N GLU A 34 2.98 -6.78 31.73
CA GLU A 34 1.87 -5.82 31.66
C GLU A 34 0.62 -6.35 32.38
N LEU A 35 0.29 -7.64 32.20
CA LEU A 35 -0.84 -8.28 32.90
C LEU A 35 -0.73 -8.31 34.43
N LEU A 36 0.50 -8.29 34.97
CA LEU A 36 0.71 -8.20 36.41
C LEU A 36 0.35 -6.81 36.97
N GLY A 37 0.45 -5.76 36.14
CA GLY A 37 0.05 -4.39 36.49
C GLY A 37 -1.40 -4.09 36.18
N ASP A 38 -1.94 -4.63 35.09
CA ASP A 38 -3.32 -4.44 34.63
C ASP A 38 -3.91 -5.77 34.12
N LYS A 39 -4.89 -6.31 34.84
CA LYS A 39 -5.51 -7.61 34.50
C LYS A 39 -6.36 -7.56 33.23
N ASP A 40 -6.78 -6.36 32.82
CA ASP A 40 -7.59 -6.14 31.62
C ASP A 40 -6.73 -5.82 30.39
N PHE A 41 -5.40 -5.73 30.55
CA PHE A 41 -4.47 -5.47 29.46
C PHE A 41 -4.64 -6.45 28.28
N HIS A 42 -4.72 -5.90 27.08
CA HIS A 42 -4.88 -6.64 25.84
C HIS A 42 -3.53 -6.91 25.18
N ALA A 43 -3.42 -8.04 24.48
CA ALA A 43 -2.19 -8.36 23.78
C ALA A 43 -1.89 -7.31 22.69
N ILE A 44 -0.62 -6.93 22.61
CA ILE A 44 -0.09 -5.96 21.64
C ILE A 44 1.16 -6.51 20.97
N SER A 45 1.66 -5.81 19.95
CA SER A 45 2.97 -6.14 19.38
C SER A 45 4.08 -5.56 20.25
N PHE A 46 4.84 -6.45 20.90
CA PHE A 46 6.05 -6.13 21.65
C PHE A 46 7.30 -6.19 20.77
N TRP A 47 7.24 -6.91 19.65
CA TRP A 47 8.33 -7.05 18.70
C TRP A 47 8.41 -5.91 17.66
N ALA A 48 7.35 -5.09 17.53
CA ALA A 48 7.24 -3.97 16.59
C ALA A 48 8.30 -2.85 16.74
N ASN A 49 9.09 -2.82 17.82
CA ASN A 49 10.09 -1.77 18.07
C ASN A 49 11.55 -2.27 18.03
N THR A 50 11.82 -3.39 17.36
CA THR A 50 13.19 -3.91 17.24
C THR A 50 13.84 -3.55 15.89
N SER A 51 15.17 -3.44 15.88
CA SER A 51 15.99 -3.14 14.70
C SER A 51 15.84 -4.16 13.56
N SER A 52 15.27 -5.32 13.84
CA SER A 52 14.99 -6.36 12.84
C SER A 52 13.89 -5.97 11.85
N ASN A 53 13.08 -4.93 12.13
CA ASN A 53 11.97 -4.51 11.26
C ASN A 53 12.42 -3.86 9.96
N ASP A 54 13.68 -3.43 9.88
CA ASP A 54 14.27 -2.86 8.67
C ASP A 54 14.28 -3.87 7.51
N LEU A 55 14.34 -5.18 7.80
CA LEU A 55 14.24 -6.23 6.78
C LEU A 55 12.87 -6.23 6.10
N VAL A 56 11.79 -6.16 6.90
CA VAL A 56 10.41 -6.10 6.39
C VAL A 56 10.18 -4.82 5.60
N ARG A 57 10.72 -3.70 6.09
CA ARG A 57 10.68 -2.42 5.37
C ARG A 57 11.39 -2.52 4.01
N GLN A 58 12.62 -3.02 3.96
CA GLN A 58 13.38 -3.17 2.72
C GLN A 58 12.71 -4.14 1.74
N TYR A 59 12.08 -5.20 2.27
CA TYR A 59 11.25 -6.11 1.47
C TYR A 59 10.08 -5.37 0.81
N ILE A 60 9.29 -4.61 1.57
CA ILE A 60 8.13 -3.87 1.05
C ILE A 60 8.55 -2.77 0.06
N GLU A 61 9.60 -2.00 0.38
CA GLU A 61 10.08 -0.89 -0.45
C GLU A 61 10.61 -1.34 -1.81
N ASN A 62 11.29 -2.49 -1.85
CA ASN A 62 11.96 -2.99 -3.07
C ASN A 62 11.23 -4.20 -3.69
N ALA A 63 10.01 -4.50 -3.24
CA ALA A 63 9.23 -5.64 -3.72
C ALA A 63 8.95 -5.56 -5.23
N THR A 64 9.24 -6.64 -5.95
CA THR A 64 8.75 -6.83 -7.33
C THR A 64 7.23 -7.05 -7.33
N MET A 65 6.58 -6.95 -8.49
CA MET A 65 5.14 -7.18 -8.62
C MET A 65 4.73 -8.56 -8.07
N LYS A 66 5.50 -9.62 -8.39
CA LYS A 66 5.30 -10.96 -7.85
C LYS A 66 5.43 -11.01 -6.32
N MET A 67 6.42 -10.33 -5.74
CA MET A 67 6.56 -10.28 -4.28
C MET A 67 5.38 -9.56 -3.62
N LYS A 68 4.80 -8.54 -4.27
CA LYS A 68 3.62 -7.84 -3.75
C LYS A 68 2.38 -8.75 -3.74
N GLU A 69 2.17 -9.54 -4.79
CA GLU A 69 1.11 -10.56 -4.85
C GLU A 69 1.30 -11.61 -3.74
N GLU A 70 2.53 -12.12 -3.58
CA GLU A 70 2.87 -13.07 -2.51
C GLU A 70 2.69 -12.48 -1.10
N PHE A 71 3.02 -11.19 -0.92
CA PHE A 71 2.78 -10.48 0.32
C PHE A 71 1.29 -10.35 0.63
N GLU A 72 0.46 -10.06 -0.37
CA GLU A 72 -0.99 -10.00 -0.24
C GLU A 72 -1.56 -11.37 0.18
N GLU A 73 -1.07 -12.46 -0.39
CA GLU A 73 -1.43 -13.81 0.03
C GLU A 73 -1.10 -14.05 1.51
N LEU A 74 0.12 -13.71 1.94
CA LEU A 74 0.58 -13.86 3.31
C LEU A 74 -0.28 -13.06 4.32
N ILE A 75 -0.56 -11.78 4.04
CA ILE A 75 -1.40 -10.92 4.89
C ILE A 75 -2.82 -11.49 5.01
N ASN A 76 -3.35 -12.09 3.94
CA ASN A 76 -4.64 -12.75 3.94
C ASN A 76 -4.63 -14.15 4.58
N GLY A 77 -3.53 -14.56 5.21
CA GLY A 77 -3.40 -15.83 5.93
C GLY A 77 -3.20 -17.04 5.01
N LYS A 78 -2.95 -16.81 3.71
CA LYS A 78 -2.57 -17.87 2.76
C LYS A 78 -1.08 -18.19 2.91
N SER A 79 -0.64 -19.23 2.22
CA SER A 79 0.76 -19.68 2.21
C SER A 79 1.39 -19.52 0.85
N ILE A 80 2.67 -19.15 0.82
CA ILE A 80 3.48 -19.10 -0.40
C ILE A 80 4.47 -20.27 -0.43
N ILE A 81 4.83 -20.76 -1.62
CA ILE A 81 5.85 -21.79 -1.79
C ILE A 81 7.18 -21.12 -2.12
N LYS A 82 8.21 -21.39 -1.31
CA LYS A 82 9.55 -20.83 -1.50
C LYS A 82 10.63 -21.87 -1.24
N LYS A 83 11.70 -21.77 -2.04
CA LYS A 83 12.97 -22.43 -1.74
C LYS A 83 13.72 -21.59 -0.72
N ILE A 84 14.25 -22.24 0.31
CA ILE A 84 15.05 -21.63 1.37
C ILE A 84 16.51 -21.97 1.11
N THR A 85 17.41 -21.03 1.38
CA THR A 85 18.86 -21.28 1.29
C THR A 85 19.47 -21.21 2.69
N PRO A 86 19.76 -22.36 3.32
CA PRO A 86 20.25 -22.43 4.71
C PRO A 86 21.56 -21.68 4.96
N GLU A 87 22.44 -21.62 3.96
CA GLU A 87 23.79 -21.07 4.09
C GLU A 87 23.87 -19.56 3.84
N LEU A 88 22.74 -18.87 3.63
CA LEU A 88 22.71 -17.44 3.33
C LEU A 88 23.34 -16.61 4.44
N THR A 89 24.35 -15.82 4.09
CA THR A 89 24.94 -14.82 4.98
C THR A 89 24.37 -13.42 4.72
N TYR A 90 24.31 -12.57 5.75
CA TYR A 90 23.77 -11.20 5.63
C TYR A 90 24.48 -10.36 4.56
N ARG A 91 25.74 -10.68 4.23
CA ARG A 91 26.54 -10.00 3.20
C ARG A 91 26.09 -10.30 1.77
N GLU A 92 25.39 -11.41 1.56
CA GLU A 92 24.89 -11.85 0.25
C GLU A 92 23.52 -11.25 -0.06
N MET A 93 22.94 -10.46 0.86
CA MET A 93 21.73 -9.68 0.59
C MET A 93 22.05 -8.44 -0.23
N ASN A 94 21.58 -8.45 -1.48
CA ASN A 94 21.55 -7.26 -2.32
C ASN A 94 20.10 -6.87 -2.67
N PHE A 95 19.50 -6.02 -1.83
CA PHE A 95 18.15 -5.46 -2.08
C PHE A 95 18.07 -4.55 -3.31
N LYS A 96 19.20 -4.23 -3.96
CA LYS A 96 19.27 -3.34 -5.14
C LYS A 96 19.25 -4.11 -6.47
N SER A 97 19.39 -5.44 -6.45
CA SER A 97 19.35 -6.29 -7.65
C SER A 97 18.09 -7.17 -7.60
N SER A 98 17.16 -6.91 -8.52
CA SER A 98 15.86 -7.61 -8.58
C SER A 98 15.97 -9.13 -8.81
N LYS A 99 17.12 -9.60 -9.32
CA LYS A 99 17.38 -11.02 -9.56
C LYS A 99 17.81 -11.76 -8.30
N ASP A 100 18.52 -11.08 -7.40
CA ASP A 100 19.10 -11.68 -6.18
C ASP A 100 18.15 -11.60 -4.98
N MET A 101 17.13 -10.74 -5.05
CA MET A 101 16.20 -10.50 -3.94
C MET A 101 15.12 -11.58 -3.80
N ASN A 102 14.77 -12.31 -4.86
CA ASN A 102 13.48 -13.00 -4.91
C ASN A 102 13.35 -14.27 -4.03
N ASP A 103 14.43 -14.99 -3.73
CA ASP A 103 14.39 -16.17 -2.85
C ASP A 103 15.18 -15.96 -1.55
N ASN A 104 16.25 -15.15 -1.59
CA ASN A 104 17.06 -14.85 -0.42
C ASN A 104 16.26 -14.11 0.66
N VAL A 105 15.39 -13.17 0.27
CA VAL A 105 14.60 -12.39 1.23
C VAL A 105 13.68 -13.29 2.06
N TYR A 106 13.08 -14.33 1.46
CA TYR A 106 12.19 -15.25 2.17
C TYR A 106 12.94 -16.14 3.14
N SER A 107 14.18 -16.51 2.83
CA SER A 107 15.08 -17.22 3.77
C SER A 107 15.37 -16.35 5.00
N PHE A 108 15.69 -15.06 4.80
CA PHE A 108 15.89 -14.14 5.92
C PHE A 108 14.63 -13.90 6.73
N LEU A 109 13.48 -13.68 6.08
CA LEU A 109 12.20 -13.53 6.76
C LEU A 109 11.87 -14.77 7.59
N LEU A 110 12.19 -15.97 7.11
CA LEU A 110 12.06 -17.21 7.88
C LEU A 110 13.03 -17.25 9.08
N PHE A 111 14.33 -17.05 8.86
CA PHE A 111 15.35 -17.18 9.93
C PHE A 111 15.23 -16.11 11.01
N THR A 112 14.70 -14.95 10.66
CA THR A 112 14.44 -13.86 11.61
C THR A 112 13.07 -13.96 12.28
N GLY A 113 12.24 -14.93 11.90
CA GLY A 113 10.96 -15.20 12.53
C GLY A 113 9.77 -14.37 12.03
N TYR A 114 9.90 -13.69 10.88
CA TYR A 114 8.78 -13.04 10.20
C TYR A 114 7.91 -14.01 9.39
N LEU A 115 8.48 -15.16 9.02
CA LEU A 115 7.75 -16.29 8.44
C LEU A 115 8.00 -17.56 9.25
N LYS A 116 7.09 -18.53 9.11
CA LYS A 116 7.28 -19.90 9.59
C LYS A 116 7.02 -20.91 8.49
N ILE A 117 7.63 -22.08 8.63
CA ILE A 117 7.29 -23.26 7.81
C ILE A 117 5.93 -23.79 8.29
N LYS A 118 4.98 -23.87 7.37
CA LYS A 118 3.69 -24.54 7.58
C LYS A 118 3.79 -26.03 7.24
N GLU A 119 4.38 -26.34 6.09
CA GLU A 119 4.54 -27.71 5.60
C GLU A 119 5.69 -27.82 4.60
N LYS A 120 6.22 -29.03 4.46
CA LYS A 120 7.19 -29.39 3.41
C LYS A 120 6.46 -29.60 2.09
N VAL A 121 7.11 -29.28 0.98
CA VAL A 121 6.54 -29.48 -0.37
C VAL A 121 6.96 -30.83 -0.93
N TYR A 122 6.01 -31.54 -1.55
CA TYR A 122 6.24 -32.84 -2.19
C TYR A 122 5.77 -32.79 -3.64
N GLU A 123 6.57 -33.34 -4.56
CA GLU A 123 6.22 -33.54 -5.96
C GLU A 123 6.42 -35.02 -6.29
N ASN A 124 5.43 -35.67 -6.92
CA ASN A 124 5.47 -37.12 -7.22
C ASN A 124 5.80 -38.01 -6.00
N ASN A 125 5.31 -37.63 -4.81
CA ASN A 125 5.62 -38.26 -3.51
C ASN A 125 7.08 -38.13 -3.04
N GLU A 126 7.91 -37.33 -3.71
CA GLU A 126 9.28 -37.03 -3.30
C GLU A 126 9.34 -35.65 -2.65
N LEU A 127 10.13 -35.53 -1.58
CA LEU A 127 10.36 -34.26 -0.90
C LEU A 127 11.13 -33.33 -1.82
N VAL A 128 10.57 -32.15 -2.11
CA VAL A 128 11.29 -31.11 -2.83
C VAL A 128 12.29 -30.47 -1.87
N GLU A 129 13.57 -30.61 -2.18
CA GLU A 129 14.66 -30.14 -1.33
C GLU A 129 14.56 -28.64 -1.04
N ASP A 130 14.76 -28.29 0.23
CA ASP A 130 14.69 -26.95 0.80
C ASP A 130 13.46 -26.11 0.41
N THR A 131 12.37 -26.76 0.02
CA THR A 131 11.17 -26.08 -0.48
C THR A 131 10.01 -26.27 0.48
N TYR A 132 9.43 -25.15 0.93
CA TYR A 132 8.45 -25.14 2.00
C TYR A 132 7.29 -24.22 1.66
N LYS A 133 6.11 -24.54 2.22
CA LYS A 133 5.04 -23.56 2.33
C LYS A 133 5.27 -22.69 3.55
N LEU A 134 5.36 -21.39 3.31
CA LEU A 134 5.60 -20.38 4.34
C LEU A 134 4.32 -19.61 4.65
N VAL A 135 4.14 -19.24 5.92
CA VAL A 135 3.05 -18.39 6.40
C VAL A 135 3.56 -17.38 7.43
N ILE A 136 2.78 -16.32 7.66
CA ILE A 136 2.99 -15.44 8.81
C ILE A 136 2.70 -16.23 10.10
N PRO A 137 3.59 -16.22 11.11
CA PRO A 137 3.50 -17.15 12.24
C PRO A 137 2.33 -16.89 13.18
N ASN A 138 2.04 -15.62 13.44
CA ASN A 138 1.03 -15.19 14.41
C ASN A 138 0.56 -13.76 14.16
N LYS A 139 -0.38 -13.33 14.99
CA LYS A 139 -0.99 -12.02 14.88
C LYS A 139 -0.02 -10.88 15.16
N GLU A 140 0.94 -11.05 16.07
CA GLU A 140 1.95 -10.01 16.36
C GLU A 140 2.74 -9.67 15.09
N VAL A 141 3.24 -10.67 14.40
CA VAL A 141 4.02 -10.49 13.16
C VAL A 141 3.16 -9.91 12.04
N LYS A 142 1.91 -10.37 11.91
CA LYS A 142 0.96 -9.80 10.95
C LYS A 142 0.79 -8.29 11.15
N LYS A 143 0.63 -7.83 12.40
CA LYS A 143 0.52 -6.39 12.70
C LYS A 143 1.78 -5.61 12.31
N ILE A 144 2.96 -6.20 12.48
CA ILE A 144 4.22 -5.56 12.07
C ILE A 144 4.22 -5.31 10.56
N TYR A 145 3.88 -6.33 9.78
CA TYR A 145 3.76 -6.20 8.32
C TYR A 145 2.72 -5.16 7.92
N GLU A 146 1.51 -5.21 8.49
CA GLU A 146 0.43 -4.25 8.23
C GLU A 146 0.89 -2.81 8.53
N ASN A 147 1.50 -2.58 9.69
CA ASN A 147 1.95 -1.24 10.10
C ASN A 147 3.07 -0.69 9.21
N ILE A 148 4.06 -1.52 8.87
CA ILE A 148 5.16 -1.08 7.99
C ILE A 148 4.63 -0.82 6.59
N PHE A 149 3.75 -1.68 6.08
CA PHE A 149 3.11 -1.50 4.78
C PHE A 149 2.29 -0.22 4.73
N MET A 150 1.44 0.04 5.73
CA MET A 150 0.63 1.26 5.79
C MET A 150 1.49 2.53 5.81
N LYS A 151 2.54 2.56 6.64
CA LYS A 151 3.48 3.71 6.68
C LYS A 151 4.21 3.93 5.35
N TRP A 152 4.68 2.83 4.74
CA TRP A 152 5.31 2.89 3.42
C TRP A 152 4.32 3.38 2.37
N PHE A 153 3.09 2.85 2.37
CA PHE A 153 2.05 3.17 1.41
C PHE A 153 1.61 4.63 1.52
N GLU A 154 1.42 5.14 2.74
CA GLU A 154 1.14 6.57 2.98
C GLU A 154 2.28 7.47 2.46
N SER A 155 3.53 7.09 2.71
CA SER A 155 4.69 7.85 2.24
C SER A 155 4.82 7.81 0.72
N TYR A 156 4.63 6.62 0.12
CA TYR A 156 4.63 6.41 -1.32
C TYR A 156 3.51 7.20 -2.00
N GLN A 157 2.29 7.15 -1.46
CA GLN A 157 1.16 7.94 -1.96
C GLN A 157 1.41 9.44 -1.83
N ARG A 158 2.00 9.91 -0.72
CA ARG A 158 2.33 11.33 -0.53
C ARG A 158 3.34 11.84 -1.55
N GLU A 159 4.43 11.11 -1.77
CA GLU A 159 5.44 11.49 -2.76
C GLU A 159 4.84 11.53 -4.17
N ARG A 160 4.08 10.49 -4.55
CA ARG A 160 3.44 10.41 -5.87
C ARG A 160 2.31 11.40 -6.06
N ARG A 161 1.56 11.74 -5.00
CA ARG A 161 0.55 12.79 -5.02
C ARG A 161 1.19 14.14 -5.30
N ASN A 162 2.24 14.50 -4.58
CA ASN A 162 2.95 15.76 -4.79
C ASN A 162 3.58 15.81 -6.19
N GLU A 163 4.18 14.71 -6.65
CA GLU A 163 4.68 14.58 -8.02
C GLU A 163 3.55 14.76 -9.05
N PHE A 164 2.38 14.17 -8.82
CA PHE A 164 1.23 14.29 -9.72
C PHE A 164 0.71 15.73 -9.79
N ILE A 165 0.46 16.36 -8.63
CA ILE A 165 -0.02 17.75 -8.55
C ILE A 165 0.99 18.70 -9.20
N ASN A 166 2.28 18.59 -8.89
CA ASN A 166 3.31 19.44 -9.50
C ASN A 166 3.39 19.26 -11.02
N ASN A 167 3.27 18.03 -11.52
CA ASN A 167 3.23 17.81 -12.97
C ASN A 167 1.97 18.43 -13.62
N LEU A 168 0.83 18.52 -12.92
CA LEU A 168 -0.33 19.25 -13.42
C LEU A 168 -0.11 20.77 -13.37
N LEU A 169 0.53 21.30 -12.32
CA LEU A 169 0.84 22.73 -12.22
C LEU A 169 1.84 23.18 -13.30
N ASP A 170 2.81 22.33 -13.64
CA ASP A 170 3.84 22.60 -14.66
C ASP A 170 3.41 22.23 -16.10
N ASP A 171 2.13 21.89 -16.30
CA ASP A 171 1.55 21.43 -17.57
C ASP A 171 2.29 20.25 -18.22
N GLN A 172 2.79 19.33 -17.40
CA GLN A 172 3.51 18.12 -17.80
C GLN A 172 2.59 16.90 -17.91
N GLU A 173 1.55 16.98 -18.76
CA GLU A 173 0.48 15.96 -18.90
C GLU A 173 0.99 14.51 -18.97
N LYS A 174 2.02 14.26 -19.81
CA LYS A 174 2.59 12.90 -19.98
C LYS A 174 3.23 12.36 -18.70
N ARG A 175 3.83 13.23 -17.89
CA ARG A 175 4.42 12.85 -16.61
C ARG A 175 3.33 12.62 -15.58
N ALA A 176 2.35 13.52 -15.50
CA ALA A 176 1.16 13.36 -14.64
C ALA A 176 0.44 12.03 -14.93
N GLN A 177 0.17 11.72 -16.20
CA GLN A 177 -0.43 10.45 -16.63
C GLN A 177 0.40 9.24 -16.17
N LYS A 178 1.73 9.30 -16.31
CA LYS A 178 2.62 8.21 -15.89
C LYS A 178 2.58 8.00 -14.37
N THR A 179 2.60 9.09 -13.59
CA THR A 179 2.52 9.05 -12.13
C THR A 179 1.19 8.47 -11.67
N LEU A 180 0.06 8.95 -12.20
CA LEU A 180 -1.27 8.43 -11.87
C LEU A 180 -1.38 6.93 -12.17
N ASN A 181 -0.92 6.49 -13.35
CA ASN A 181 -0.88 5.07 -13.71
C ASN A 181 -0.05 4.21 -12.75
N GLN A 182 1.04 4.74 -12.19
CA GLN A 182 1.87 4.02 -11.21
C GLN A 182 1.15 3.86 -9.87
N VAL A 183 0.47 4.90 -9.40
CA VAL A 183 -0.31 4.86 -8.16
C VAL A 183 -1.48 3.91 -8.31
N LEU A 184 -2.24 4.04 -9.40
CA LEU A 184 -3.33 3.15 -9.75
C LEU A 184 -2.87 1.68 -9.77
N LYS A 185 -1.81 1.34 -10.52
CA LYS A 185 -1.27 -0.04 -10.54
C LYS A 185 -0.86 -0.56 -9.15
N SER A 186 -0.40 0.31 -8.27
CA SER A 186 0.00 -0.07 -6.91
C SER A 186 -1.18 -0.16 -5.93
N SER A 187 -2.34 0.39 -6.30
CA SER A 187 -3.55 0.47 -5.46
C SER A 187 -4.69 -0.44 -5.95
N ILE A 188 -4.68 -0.85 -7.23
CA ILE A 188 -5.79 -1.51 -7.94
C ILE A 188 -6.00 -2.99 -7.61
N SER A 189 -5.10 -3.68 -6.90
CA SER A 189 -5.37 -5.08 -6.47
C SER A 189 -6.61 -5.20 -5.55
N TYR A 190 -7.16 -4.07 -5.06
CA TYR A 190 -8.14 -4.07 -3.98
C TYR A 190 -9.60 -3.73 -4.38
N TYR A 191 -9.88 -3.14 -5.56
CA TYR A 191 -11.25 -2.68 -5.87
C TYR A 191 -11.59 -2.72 -7.37
N ASP A 192 -12.52 -3.62 -7.72
CA ASP A 192 -13.10 -3.70 -9.06
C ASP A 192 -14.08 -2.55 -9.34
N ASN A 193 -13.75 -1.77 -10.38
CA ASN A 193 -14.59 -1.05 -11.36
C ASN A 193 -15.92 -0.41 -10.94
N TYR A 194 -15.88 0.89 -10.61
CA TYR A 194 -16.97 1.87 -10.82
C TYR A 194 -16.41 3.30 -11.01
N GLU A 195 -17.07 4.18 -11.76
CA GLU A 195 -16.67 5.60 -11.90
C GLU A 195 -16.64 6.34 -10.55
N SER A 196 -17.57 6.01 -9.65
CA SER A 196 -17.58 6.48 -8.26
C SER A 196 -16.35 6.06 -7.46
N PHE A 197 -15.72 4.93 -7.82
CA PHE A 197 -14.46 4.51 -7.22
C PHE A 197 -13.32 5.41 -7.66
N TYR A 198 -13.19 5.72 -8.96
CA TYR A 198 -12.12 6.60 -9.44
C TYR A 198 -12.26 8.02 -8.92
N HIS A 199 -13.49 8.54 -8.84
CA HIS A 199 -13.73 9.82 -8.18
C HIS A 199 -13.32 9.79 -6.70
N GLY A 200 -13.79 8.80 -5.93
CA GLY A 200 -13.43 8.64 -4.52
C GLY A 200 -11.92 8.43 -4.29
N PHE A 201 -11.28 7.66 -5.17
CA PHE A 201 -9.83 7.49 -5.20
C PHE A 201 -9.14 8.82 -5.44
N MET A 202 -9.55 9.59 -6.44
CA MET A 202 -8.95 10.89 -6.75
C MET A 202 -9.14 11.91 -5.61
N VAL A 203 -10.31 11.94 -4.95
CA VAL A 203 -10.52 12.77 -3.74
C VAL A 203 -9.52 12.40 -2.65
N GLY A 204 -9.40 11.11 -2.33
CA GLY A 204 -8.47 10.63 -1.31
C GLY A 204 -7.00 10.83 -1.70
N PHE A 205 -6.67 10.60 -2.97
CA PHE A 205 -5.33 10.69 -3.52
C PHE A 205 -4.87 12.13 -3.70
N LEU A 206 -5.74 13.11 -3.92
CA LEU A 206 -5.36 14.52 -4.08
C LEU A 206 -5.29 15.29 -2.76
N ASN A 207 -5.78 14.71 -1.66
CA ASN A 207 -5.76 15.36 -0.35
C ASN A 207 -4.30 15.56 0.14
N ALA A 208 -3.73 16.73 -0.15
CA ALA A 208 -2.35 17.10 0.09
C ALA A 208 -2.26 18.28 1.05
N ASP A 209 -1.22 18.28 1.90
CA ASP A 209 -0.85 19.47 2.67
C ASP A 209 -0.53 20.61 1.68
N GLY A 210 -1.12 21.79 1.88
CA GLY A 210 -0.90 22.97 1.02
C GLY A 210 -1.98 23.22 -0.04
N TYR A 211 -2.94 22.31 -0.21
CA TYR A 211 -4.07 22.48 -1.14
C TYR A 211 -5.40 22.09 -0.49
N GLU A 212 -6.47 22.78 -0.85
CA GLU A 212 -7.84 22.38 -0.52
C GLU A 212 -8.45 21.61 -1.70
N VAL A 213 -8.81 20.34 -1.48
CA VAL A 213 -9.53 19.54 -2.49
C VAL A 213 -11.02 19.68 -2.30
N LYS A 214 -11.73 20.18 -3.32
CA LYS A 214 -13.20 20.23 -3.37
C LYS A 214 -13.73 19.26 -4.40
N SER A 215 -14.82 18.57 -4.08
CA SER A 215 -15.50 17.66 -5.01
C SER A 215 -16.97 18.00 -5.17
N ASN A 216 -17.53 17.74 -6.35
CA ASN A 216 -18.95 17.91 -6.68
C ASN A 216 -19.52 19.32 -6.35
N ARG A 217 -18.70 20.36 -6.45
CA ARG A 217 -19.11 21.73 -6.10
C ARG A 217 -19.70 22.42 -7.32
N GLU A 218 -20.75 23.22 -7.10
CA GLU A 218 -21.34 24.08 -8.12
C GLU A 218 -20.37 25.19 -8.51
N SER A 219 -20.12 25.34 -9.81
CA SER A 219 -19.27 26.37 -10.39
C SER A 219 -19.65 26.59 -11.86
N GLY A 220 -19.60 27.85 -12.31
CA GLY A 220 -20.07 28.24 -13.64
C GLY A 220 -21.52 27.81 -13.86
N GLU A 221 -21.76 26.98 -14.87
CA GLU A 221 -23.09 26.49 -15.26
C GLU A 221 -23.32 25.00 -14.92
N GLY A 222 -22.55 24.44 -13.98
CA GLY A 222 -22.65 23.03 -13.60
C GLY A 222 -21.93 22.67 -12.30
N ARG A 223 -21.50 21.41 -12.20
CA ARG A 223 -20.72 20.87 -11.07
C ARG A 223 -19.50 20.16 -11.64
N PHE A 224 -18.31 20.64 -11.29
CA PHE A 224 -17.08 19.92 -11.63
C PHE A 224 -16.92 18.71 -10.71
N ASP A 225 -16.21 17.69 -11.18
CA ASP A 225 -15.88 16.55 -10.34
C ASP A 225 -14.94 16.97 -9.21
N LEU A 226 -13.81 17.60 -9.54
CA LEU A 226 -12.76 17.95 -8.58
C LEU A 226 -12.13 19.31 -8.85
N ALA A 227 -11.75 20.00 -7.79
CA ALA A 227 -10.85 21.15 -7.83
C ALA A 227 -9.75 21.00 -6.78
N VAL A 228 -8.51 21.27 -7.17
CA VAL A 228 -7.35 21.41 -6.27
C VAL A 228 -7.06 22.90 -6.16
N LEU A 229 -7.41 23.47 -5.02
CA LEU A 229 -7.34 24.90 -4.78
C LEU A 229 -6.08 25.22 -3.96
N PRO A 230 -5.26 26.19 -4.40
CA PRO A 230 -4.13 26.64 -3.61
C PRO A 230 -4.58 27.42 -2.37
N MET A 231 -3.68 27.54 -1.39
CA MET A 231 -3.90 28.39 -0.21
C MET A 231 -3.84 29.89 -0.55
N ASP A 232 -3.02 30.27 -1.54
CA ASP A 232 -2.94 31.63 -2.07
C ASP A 232 -3.77 31.74 -3.35
N ILE A 233 -4.57 32.80 -3.50
CA ILE A 233 -5.47 32.99 -4.64
C ILE A 233 -4.73 33.35 -5.94
N ASP A 234 -3.49 33.83 -5.82
CA ASP A 234 -2.63 34.18 -6.96
C ASP A 234 -1.97 32.92 -7.57
N ASP A 235 -1.89 31.83 -6.80
CA ASP A 235 -1.36 30.55 -7.26
C ASP A 235 -2.33 29.82 -8.20
N LEU A 236 -1.82 28.84 -8.95
CA LEU A 236 -2.59 28.12 -9.96
C LEU A 236 -3.57 27.11 -9.32
N ALA A 237 -4.87 27.32 -9.54
CA ALA A 237 -5.91 26.35 -9.25
C ALA A 237 -6.07 25.34 -10.39
N ILE A 238 -6.41 24.09 -10.02
CA ILE A 238 -6.64 23.02 -10.99
C ILE A 238 -8.09 22.54 -10.91
N ILE A 239 -8.75 22.42 -12.05
CA ILE A 239 -10.04 21.74 -12.21
C ILE A 239 -9.80 20.40 -12.90
N ILE A 240 -10.42 19.34 -12.39
CA ILE A 240 -10.34 17.99 -12.97
C ILE A 240 -11.75 17.48 -13.22
N GLU A 241 -11.99 17.00 -14.44
CA GLU A 241 -13.18 16.25 -14.82
C GLU A 241 -12.79 14.82 -15.19
N CYS A 242 -13.52 13.84 -14.66
CA CYS A 242 -13.22 12.43 -14.82
C CYS A 242 -14.26 11.75 -15.74
N LYS A 243 -13.82 10.74 -16.49
CA LYS A 243 -14.70 9.84 -17.26
C LYS A 243 -14.27 8.40 -17.08
N HIS A 244 -15.26 7.50 -17.07
CA HIS A 244 -15.02 6.07 -17.18
C HIS A 244 -15.08 5.63 -18.64
N SER A 245 -14.01 4.98 -19.13
CA SER A 245 -13.96 4.46 -20.49
C SER A 245 -14.37 2.99 -20.56
N ASN A 246 -15.15 2.61 -21.58
CA ASN A 246 -15.53 1.20 -21.75
C ASN A 246 -14.39 0.34 -22.31
N SER A 247 -13.37 0.98 -22.89
CA SER A 247 -12.18 0.29 -23.38
C SER A 247 -10.96 1.21 -23.47
N ILE A 248 -9.77 0.59 -23.51
CA ILE A 248 -8.49 1.30 -23.72
C ILE A 248 -8.51 2.18 -24.98
N LYS A 249 -9.26 1.79 -26.01
CA LYS A 249 -9.37 2.56 -27.26
C LYS A 249 -10.14 3.87 -27.09
N GLU A 250 -11.01 3.95 -26.08
CA GLU A 250 -11.89 5.10 -25.82
C GLU A 250 -11.25 6.14 -24.90
N LEU A 251 -10.26 5.77 -24.08
CA LEU A 251 -9.56 6.66 -23.12
C LEU A 251 -9.26 8.06 -23.67
N ARG A 252 -8.61 8.14 -24.84
CA ARG A 252 -8.26 9.44 -25.44
C ARG A 252 -9.46 10.28 -25.86
N LYS A 253 -10.53 9.61 -26.29
CA LYS A 253 -11.77 10.27 -26.68
C LYS A 253 -12.47 10.80 -25.44
N ASP A 254 -12.60 9.97 -24.41
CA ASP A 254 -13.37 10.30 -23.21
C ASP A 254 -12.65 11.35 -22.34
N SER A 255 -11.32 11.31 -22.23
CA SER A 255 -10.53 12.38 -21.60
C SER A 255 -10.69 13.72 -22.32
N LYS A 256 -10.79 13.71 -23.65
CA LYS A 256 -11.08 14.92 -24.43
C LYS A 256 -12.50 15.43 -24.20
N GLU A 257 -13.48 14.54 -24.11
CA GLU A 257 -14.86 14.90 -23.75
C GLU A 257 -14.92 15.54 -22.36
N ALA A 258 -14.16 15.02 -21.39
CA ALA A 258 -14.02 15.61 -20.05
C ALA A 258 -13.44 17.03 -20.11
N SER A 259 -12.34 17.24 -20.86
CA SER A 259 -11.75 18.58 -21.03
C SER A 259 -12.71 19.55 -21.74
N ASN A 260 -13.47 19.08 -22.74
CA ASN A 260 -14.48 19.90 -23.41
C ASN A 260 -15.60 20.31 -22.43
N GLN A 261 -16.02 19.41 -21.54
CA GLN A 261 -17.05 19.69 -20.54
C GLN A 261 -16.62 20.83 -19.60
N ILE A 262 -15.35 20.89 -19.19
CA ILE A 262 -14.81 22.00 -18.38
C ILE A 262 -15.01 23.35 -19.08
N ILE A 263 -14.78 23.40 -20.40
CA ILE A 263 -14.93 24.59 -21.23
C ILE A 263 -16.42 24.93 -21.41
N GLU A 264 -17.24 23.96 -21.81
CA GLU A 264 -18.67 24.17 -22.09
C GLU A 264 -19.44 24.63 -20.86
N LYS A 265 -19.06 24.14 -19.68
CA LYS A 265 -19.70 24.49 -18.41
C LYS A 265 -19.08 25.69 -17.69
N ARG A 266 -18.05 26.30 -18.29
CA ARG A 266 -17.38 27.51 -17.79
C ARG A 266 -16.87 27.37 -16.36
N TYR A 267 -16.32 26.20 -16.02
CA TYR A 267 -15.84 25.95 -14.67
C TYR A 267 -14.63 26.82 -14.31
N ILE A 268 -13.80 27.14 -15.31
CA ILE A 268 -12.65 28.04 -15.16
C ILE A 268 -13.12 29.44 -14.79
N GLU A 269 -14.11 29.97 -15.50
CA GLU A 269 -14.71 31.27 -15.20
C GLU A 269 -15.37 31.27 -13.81
N GLY A 270 -16.07 30.20 -13.44
CA GLY A 270 -16.67 30.08 -12.12
C GLY A 270 -15.65 30.16 -10.98
N LEU A 271 -14.46 29.53 -11.11
CA LEU A 271 -13.40 29.69 -10.11
C LEU A 271 -12.76 31.08 -10.12
N ARG A 272 -12.68 31.73 -11.29
CA ARG A 272 -12.23 33.13 -11.38
C ARG A 272 -13.18 34.08 -10.69
N ASP A 273 -14.49 33.86 -10.79
CA ASP A 273 -15.50 34.64 -10.08
C ASP A 273 -15.43 34.45 -8.56
N GLU A 274 -14.91 33.32 -8.09
CA GLU A 274 -14.59 33.07 -6.67
C GLU A 274 -13.29 33.74 -6.19
N GLY A 275 -12.49 34.31 -7.10
CA GLY A 275 -11.27 35.06 -6.79
C GLY A 275 -9.94 34.37 -7.17
N TYR A 276 -9.96 33.18 -7.79
CA TYR A 276 -8.74 32.52 -8.26
C TYR A 276 -8.33 33.06 -9.64
N GLU A 277 -7.24 33.81 -9.73
CA GLU A 277 -6.85 34.48 -10.99
C GLU A 277 -6.37 33.48 -12.06
N ASN A 278 -5.62 32.46 -11.61
CA ASN A 278 -4.96 31.46 -12.44
C ASN A 278 -5.65 30.11 -12.28
N VAL A 279 -6.23 29.58 -13.37
CA VAL A 279 -6.96 28.31 -13.35
C VAL A 279 -6.63 27.49 -14.61
N ILE A 280 -6.32 26.21 -14.43
CA ILE A 280 -6.11 25.23 -15.50
C ILE A 280 -7.09 24.05 -15.34
N GLY A 281 -7.52 23.47 -16.46
CA GLY A 281 -8.47 22.35 -16.49
C GLY A 281 -7.90 21.10 -17.14
N TYR A 282 -8.11 19.94 -16.51
CA TYR A 282 -7.69 18.63 -17.02
C TYR A 282 -8.85 17.63 -17.11
N GLY A 283 -9.00 17.00 -18.27
CA GLY A 283 -9.86 15.83 -18.45
C GLY A 283 -9.09 14.53 -18.25
N ILE A 284 -9.55 13.67 -17.36
CA ILE A 284 -8.94 12.36 -17.05
C ILE A 284 -9.92 11.24 -17.38
N SER A 285 -9.45 10.21 -18.08
CA SER A 285 -10.23 8.99 -18.36
C SER A 285 -9.57 7.77 -17.71
N PHE A 286 -10.37 6.88 -17.12
CA PHE A 286 -9.94 5.63 -16.51
C PHE A 286 -10.41 4.41 -17.30
#